data_AF-A0A7X1M980-F1
#
_entry.id   AF-A0A7X1M980-F1
#
_cell.length_a   1.000
_cell.length_b   1.000
_cell.length_c   1.000
_cell.angle_alpha   90.00
_cell.angle_beta   90.00
_cell.angle_gamma   90.00
#
_symmetry.space_group_name_H-M   'P 1'
#
loop_
_entity.id
_entity.type
_entity.pdbx_description
1 polymer ?
#
loop_
_entity_poly.entity_id
_entity_poly.type
_entity_poly.pdbx_seq_one_letter_code
_entity_poly.pdbx_strand_id
1 'polypeptide(L)'
;MSADSTSRPLRPMHRVTFPEPGPPRLGTLATGTPVWIVTRHAEVRQVLMDPRFDRGSLHTPDAPPLLVVPNLLDDPDSLLNQDGPAHQRLRGTVQRAFTPRAVAGWRPWVAAVVEELLDAFAERPRPADIVDGFALALPVSVICRLMGLEHVDRDRIRSWADHALSGGAHSAEQVIAAMREFGAFAAELVDERRRRPGDDLVSALVSAGDGLGIDERQLVSLVCGLVVAGHETTMTALGNTLVYLLTERRDAWPRLGQDQEAASTAVEQLLRVVPLSEARLLPGLIRRAVEDVEIGGVKIHAGSVVAVQTNSASRDPEVFPPGPPDLFTPLTSPGVVFGAGPHHCLGAWLARLELGIALHRLAARFPHLRAEFKAETIDWREGQLTRGPRRLPVSW
;
A
#
# COMPACT_ATOMS: atom_id res chain seq x y z
N MET A 1 25.46 -1.66 -21.91
CA MET A 1 26.70 -2.43 -21.61
C MET A 1 26.95 -2.23 -20.12
N SER A 2 27.00 -3.19 -19.21
CA SER A 2 27.27 -4.63 -19.29
C SER A 2 26.07 -5.44 -18.81
N ALA A 3 25.74 -6.50 -19.56
CA ALA A 3 24.94 -7.61 -19.08
C ALA A 3 25.87 -8.50 -18.25
N ASP A 4 25.93 -8.24 -16.94
CA ASP A 4 26.43 -9.22 -15.98
C ASP A 4 25.71 -9.03 -14.64
N SER A 5 24.56 -9.68 -14.54
CA SER A 5 23.81 -9.85 -13.31
C SER A 5 23.21 -11.24 -13.42
N THR A 6 24.02 -12.26 -13.15
CA THR A 6 23.50 -13.50 -12.57
C THR A 6 22.94 -13.13 -11.19
N SER A 7 21.75 -12.51 -11.19
CA SER A 7 21.16 -11.90 -10.01
C SER A 7 20.90 -12.99 -9.00
N ARG A 8 21.45 -12.81 -7.81
CA ARG A 8 21.07 -13.63 -6.67
C ARG A 8 19.53 -13.62 -6.57
N PRO A 9 18.87 -14.78 -6.43
CA PRO A 9 17.42 -14.83 -6.36
C PRO A 9 16.91 -13.88 -5.28
N LEU A 10 15.86 -13.14 -5.62
CA LEU A 10 15.23 -12.20 -4.70
C LEU A 10 14.70 -12.95 -3.48
N ARG A 11 14.94 -12.37 -2.30
CA ARG A 11 14.51 -12.96 -1.02
C ARG A 11 13.07 -12.58 -0.72
N PRO A 12 12.30 -13.39 0.01
CA PRO A 12 11.02 -12.98 0.58
C PRO A 12 11.08 -11.64 1.30
N MET A 13 9.99 -10.86 1.24
CA MET A 13 9.93 -9.50 1.81
C MET A 13 10.28 -9.45 3.30
N HIS A 14 9.82 -10.42 4.10
CA HIS A 14 10.14 -10.48 5.53
C HIS A 14 11.62 -10.79 5.82
N ARG A 15 12.38 -11.28 4.83
CA ARG A 15 13.84 -11.50 4.90
C ARG A 15 14.66 -10.33 4.33
N VAL A 16 14.02 -9.27 3.83
CA VAL A 16 14.72 -8.08 3.35
C VAL A 16 15.30 -7.32 4.54
N THR A 17 16.59 -7.03 4.47
CA THR A 17 17.30 -6.24 5.47
C THR A 17 17.15 -4.76 5.14
N PHE A 18 16.71 -3.99 6.13
CA PHE A 18 16.69 -2.53 6.04
C PHE A 18 17.82 -1.97 6.90
N PRO A 19 18.25 -0.72 6.64
CA PRO A 19 19.28 -0.10 7.45
C PRO A 19 18.87 -0.03 8.92
N GLU A 20 19.84 -0.20 9.80
CA GLU A 20 19.58 -0.11 11.24
C GLU A 20 19.02 1.28 11.61
N PRO A 21 18.08 1.34 12.57
CA PRO A 21 17.63 2.56 13.22
C PRO A 21 18.83 3.36 13.77
N GLY A 22 18.94 4.62 13.36
CA GLY A 22 20.04 5.50 13.73
C GLY A 22 19.73 6.96 13.41
N PRO A 23 20.71 7.87 13.63
CA PRO A 23 20.55 9.27 13.26
C PRO A 23 20.32 9.41 11.74
N PRO A 24 19.66 10.50 11.28
CA PRO A 24 19.47 10.74 9.86
C PRO A 24 20.78 10.70 9.09
N ARG A 25 20.77 10.04 7.92
CA ARG A 25 21.94 9.93 7.05
C ARG A 25 21.61 10.32 5.62
N LEU A 26 22.59 10.84 4.91
CA LEU A 26 22.44 11.21 3.51
C LEU A 26 22.54 9.96 2.62
N GLY A 27 21.66 9.87 1.64
CA GLY A 27 21.69 8.93 0.53
C GLY A 27 21.38 9.63 -0.79
N THR A 28 21.20 8.83 -1.84
CA THR A 28 20.95 9.35 -3.19
C THR A 28 19.87 8.52 -3.85
N LEU A 29 18.86 9.18 -4.44
CA LEU A 29 17.83 8.53 -5.25
C LEU A 29 18.40 8.05 -6.59
N ALA A 30 17.67 7.18 -7.29
CA ALA A 30 18.05 6.73 -8.64
C ALA A 30 18.19 7.90 -9.64
N THR A 31 17.51 9.02 -9.38
CA THR A 31 17.59 10.27 -10.16
C THR A 31 18.84 11.10 -9.87
N GLY A 32 19.67 10.72 -8.89
CA GLY A 32 20.81 11.51 -8.43
C GLY A 32 20.47 12.53 -7.33
N THR A 33 19.18 12.70 -6.99
CA THR A 33 18.72 13.61 -5.95
C THR A 33 19.23 13.20 -4.56
N PRO A 34 19.95 14.08 -3.82
CA PRO A 34 20.32 13.84 -2.44
C PRO A 34 19.08 13.72 -1.54
N VAL A 35 19.08 12.75 -0.63
CA VAL A 35 17.94 12.50 0.26
C VAL A 35 18.42 12.15 1.67
N TRP A 36 17.82 12.78 2.68
CA TRP A 36 18.00 12.36 4.07
C TRP A 36 17.13 11.16 4.38
N ILE A 37 17.72 10.08 4.90
CA ILE A 37 17.00 8.86 5.28
C ILE A 37 16.88 8.82 6.80
N VAL A 38 15.65 8.84 7.29
CA VAL A 38 15.29 8.79 8.71
C VAL A 38 14.76 7.41 9.04
N THR A 39 15.37 6.71 10.02
CA THR A 39 15.08 5.28 10.28
C THR A 39 14.54 4.96 11.67
N ARG A 40 14.78 5.80 12.68
CA ARG A 40 14.26 5.60 14.04
C ARG A 40 12.77 5.94 14.13
N HIS A 41 12.04 5.21 14.97
CA HIS A 41 10.59 5.31 15.09
C HIS A 41 10.12 6.71 15.52
N ALA A 42 10.78 7.29 16.54
CA ALA A 42 10.43 8.60 17.05
C ALA A 42 10.63 9.70 15.99
N GLU A 43 11.78 9.70 15.31
CA GLU A 43 12.13 10.68 14.27
C GLU A 43 11.27 10.50 13.00
N VAL A 44 10.96 9.26 12.61
CA VAL A 44 10.02 8.99 11.51
C VAL A 44 8.65 9.60 11.81
N ARG A 45 8.16 9.42 13.04
CA ARG A 45 6.90 10.03 13.47
C ARG A 45 6.99 11.55 13.50
N GLN A 46 8.09 12.12 14.01
CA GLN A 46 8.33 13.56 14.03
C GLN A 46 8.19 14.14 12.62
N VAL A 47 8.92 13.61 11.63
CA VAL A 47 8.87 14.08 10.25
C VAL A 47 7.47 13.94 9.64
N LEU A 48 6.74 12.87 9.94
CA LEU A 48 5.39 12.65 9.38
C LEU A 48 4.30 13.54 9.99
N MET A 49 4.53 14.09 11.19
CA MET A 49 3.54 14.91 11.92
C MET A 49 3.87 16.40 11.89
N ASP A 50 5.11 16.77 11.56
CA ASP A 50 5.59 18.15 11.57
C ASP A 50 5.25 18.85 10.24
N PRO A 51 4.47 19.95 10.25
CA PRO A 51 4.02 20.64 9.04
C PRO A 51 5.16 21.27 8.23
N ARG A 52 6.38 21.32 8.77
CA ARG A 52 7.58 21.79 8.08
C ARG A 52 8.14 20.77 7.09
N PHE A 53 7.59 19.56 7.10
CA PHE A 53 7.85 18.53 6.11
C PHE A 53 6.57 18.26 5.32
N ASP A 54 6.52 18.73 4.09
CA ASP A 54 5.33 18.64 3.25
C ASP A 54 5.59 17.79 1.99
N ARG A 55 4.56 17.59 1.18
CA ARG A 55 4.65 16.93 -0.13
C ARG A 55 4.40 17.89 -1.29
N GLY A 56 3.62 18.95 -1.11
CA GLY A 56 3.34 19.94 -2.14
C GLY A 56 4.61 20.64 -2.63
N SER A 57 5.59 20.89 -1.75
CA SER A 57 6.86 21.50 -2.19
C SER A 57 7.76 20.55 -2.97
N LEU A 58 7.41 19.26 -3.11
CA LEU A 58 8.08 18.32 -4.04
C LEU A 58 7.71 18.57 -5.51
N HIS A 59 6.73 19.44 -5.76
CA HIS A 59 6.21 19.75 -7.10
C HIS A 59 6.40 21.23 -7.49
N THR A 60 7.19 21.98 -6.73
CA THR A 60 7.58 23.34 -7.11
C THR A 60 8.61 23.35 -8.23
N PRO A 61 8.76 24.44 -9.00
CA PRO A 61 9.70 24.49 -10.12
C PRO A 61 11.17 24.21 -9.76
N ASP A 62 11.56 24.43 -8.51
CA ASP A 62 12.89 24.17 -7.97
C ASP A 62 13.04 22.77 -7.32
N ALA A 63 11.97 21.97 -7.30
CA ALA A 63 12.00 20.66 -6.68
C ALA A 63 12.83 19.66 -7.52
N PRO A 64 13.70 18.87 -6.88
CA PRO A 64 14.48 17.87 -7.60
C PRO A 64 13.62 16.66 -7.98
N PRO A 65 13.93 15.94 -9.08
CA PRO A 65 13.16 14.79 -9.51
C PRO A 65 13.29 13.63 -8.52
N LEU A 66 12.17 12.96 -8.23
CA LEU A 66 12.12 11.81 -7.31
C LEU A 66 12.15 10.46 -8.02
N LEU A 67 11.47 10.39 -9.17
CA LEU A 67 11.30 9.18 -9.98
C LEU A 67 11.89 9.40 -11.37
N VAL A 68 12.40 8.33 -11.96
CA VAL A 68 12.95 8.35 -13.32
C VAL A 68 11.82 8.39 -14.35
N VAL A 69 10.74 7.65 -14.09
CA VAL A 69 9.54 7.61 -14.92
C VAL A 69 8.38 8.12 -14.06
N PRO A 70 7.77 9.26 -14.41
CA PRO A 70 6.61 9.77 -13.69
C PRO A 70 5.45 8.78 -13.75
N ASN A 71 4.78 8.59 -12.62
CA ASN A 71 3.60 7.72 -12.49
C ASN A 71 2.50 8.42 -11.68
N LEU A 72 1.51 7.67 -11.19
CA LEU A 72 0.38 8.25 -10.45
C LEU A 72 0.83 9.00 -9.18
N LEU A 73 1.97 8.64 -8.57
CA LEU A 73 2.49 9.31 -7.38
C LEU A 73 3.10 10.70 -7.67
N ASP A 74 3.39 11.00 -8.94
CA ASP A 74 3.94 12.29 -9.35
C ASP A 74 2.85 13.31 -9.71
N ASP A 75 1.57 12.94 -9.61
CA ASP A 75 0.45 13.85 -9.90
C ASP A 75 0.34 14.95 -8.82
N PRO A 76 0.60 16.22 -9.13
CA PRO A 76 0.51 17.31 -8.17
C PRO A 76 -0.91 17.53 -7.67
N ASP A 77 -1.95 17.18 -8.45
CA ASP A 77 -3.35 17.33 -8.06
C ASP A 77 -3.83 16.22 -7.11
N SER A 78 -3.03 15.15 -6.94
CA SER A 78 -3.40 14.03 -6.07
C SER A 78 -3.45 14.42 -4.60
N LEU A 79 -4.34 13.77 -3.85
CA LEU A 79 -4.44 13.95 -2.40
C LEU A 79 -3.10 13.77 -1.67
N LEU A 80 -2.23 12.87 -2.16
CA LEU A 80 -0.92 12.63 -1.57
C LEU A 80 0.03 13.83 -1.70
N ASN A 81 -0.16 14.69 -2.70
CA ASN A 81 0.76 15.78 -3.01
C ASN A 81 0.20 17.17 -2.65
N GLN A 82 -0.90 17.19 -1.89
CA GLN A 82 -1.46 18.38 -1.28
C GLN A 82 -1.06 18.47 0.19
N ASP A 83 -1.01 19.69 0.74
CA ASP A 83 -0.78 19.93 2.18
C ASP A 83 -1.69 21.02 2.76
N GLY A 84 -1.65 21.16 4.08
CA GLY A 84 -2.37 22.22 4.79
C GLY A 84 -3.88 22.25 4.49
N PRO A 85 -4.47 23.45 4.30
CA PRO A 85 -5.90 23.59 4.01
C PRO A 85 -6.35 22.90 2.71
N ALA A 86 -5.50 22.85 1.67
CA ALA A 86 -5.85 22.20 0.40
C ALA A 86 -6.00 20.68 0.59
N HIS A 87 -5.04 20.05 1.26
CA HIS A 87 -5.13 18.65 1.65
C HIS A 87 -6.34 18.37 2.54
N GLN A 88 -6.60 19.20 3.56
CA GLN A 88 -7.73 18.99 4.45
C GLN A 88 -9.08 19.05 3.73
N ARG A 89 -9.25 19.99 2.79
CA ARG A 89 -10.46 20.06 1.94
C ARG A 89 -10.62 18.82 1.09
N LEU A 90 -9.58 18.43 0.33
CA LEU A 90 -9.64 17.26 -0.54
C LEU A 90 -9.82 15.96 0.24
N ARG A 91 -9.10 15.76 1.34
CA ARG A 91 -9.27 14.62 2.23
C ARG A 91 -10.67 14.57 2.85
N GLY A 92 -11.24 15.74 3.12
CA GLY A 92 -12.57 15.94 3.68
C GLY A 92 -13.69 15.31 2.85
N THR A 93 -13.52 15.19 1.53
CA THR A 93 -14.51 14.57 0.63
C THR A 93 -14.74 13.09 0.93
N VAL A 94 -13.70 12.39 1.37
CA VAL A 94 -13.68 10.92 1.39
C VAL A 94 -13.42 10.34 2.78
N GLN A 95 -12.75 11.06 3.68
CA GLN A 95 -12.30 10.51 4.97
C GLN A 95 -13.39 9.95 5.87
N ARG A 96 -14.62 10.46 5.77
CA ARG A 96 -15.75 9.95 6.57
C ARG A 96 -16.11 8.51 6.21
N ALA A 97 -15.96 8.13 4.93
CA ALA A 97 -16.21 6.78 4.45
C ALA A 97 -15.19 5.76 4.98
N PHE A 98 -13.98 6.21 5.34
CA PHE A 98 -12.90 5.34 5.82
C PHE A 98 -12.67 5.40 7.34
N THR A 99 -13.62 5.95 8.10
CA THR A 99 -13.56 5.89 9.57
C THR A 99 -13.70 4.43 10.06
N PRO A 100 -13.16 4.07 11.24
CA PRO A 100 -13.30 2.71 11.79
C PRO A 100 -14.75 2.24 11.82
N ARG A 101 -15.67 3.14 12.19
CA ARG A 101 -17.11 2.87 12.27
C ARG A 101 -17.72 2.59 10.89
N ALA A 102 -17.38 3.40 9.88
CA ALA A 102 -17.89 3.20 8.52
C ALA A 102 -17.39 1.87 7.93
N VAL A 103 -16.08 1.62 8.06
CA VAL A 103 -15.44 0.38 7.59
C VAL A 103 -16.00 -0.85 8.32
N ALA A 104 -16.31 -0.76 9.62
CA ALA A 104 -16.95 -1.87 10.35
C ALA A 104 -18.31 -2.27 9.73
N GLY A 105 -19.05 -1.31 9.17
CA GLY A 105 -20.29 -1.55 8.44
C GLY A 105 -20.10 -2.36 7.15
N TRP A 106 -18.87 -2.41 6.61
CA TRP A 106 -18.54 -3.17 5.41
C TRP A 106 -18.17 -4.63 5.67
N ARG A 107 -17.90 -4.99 6.92
CA ARG A 107 -17.53 -6.35 7.32
C ARG A 107 -18.43 -7.44 6.75
N PRO A 108 -19.79 -7.33 6.76
CA PRO A 108 -20.64 -8.41 6.26
C PRO A 108 -20.42 -8.70 4.77
N TRP A 109 -20.33 -7.66 3.93
CA TRP A 109 -20.18 -7.86 2.50
C TRP A 109 -18.74 -8.17 2.10
N VAL A 110 -17.72 -7.66 2.82
CA VAL A 110 -16.32 -8.07 2.61
C VAL A 110 -16.17 -9.55 2.96
N ALA A 111 -16.81 -10.03 4.05
CA ALA A 111 -16.84 -11.45 4.37
C ALA A 111 -17.50 -12.28 3.28
N ALA A 112 -18.63 -11.83 2.72
CA ALA A 112 -19.28 -12.52 1.61
C ALA A 112 -18.35 -12.65 0.39
N VAL A 113 -17.65 -11.58 0.01
CA VAL A 113 -16.64 -11.62 -1.07
C VAL A 113 -15.53 -12.62 -0.77
N VAL A 114 -15.05 -12.67 0.48
CA VAL A 114 -14.04 -13.67 0.89
C VAL A 114 -14.58 -15.09 0.76
N GLU A 115 -15.78 -15.39 1.24
CA GLU A 115 -16.37 -16.73 1.11
C GLU A 115 -16.56 -17.14 -0.36
N GLU A 116 -17.08 -16.26 -1.20
CA GLU A 116 -17.27 -16.51 -2.64
C GLU A 116 -15.94 -16.86 -3.34
N LEU A 117 -14.87 -16.13 -3.01
CA LEU A 117 -13.54 -16.40 -3.56
C LEU A 117 -12.95 -17.71 -3.02
N LEU A 118 -13.19 -18.05 -1.75
CA LEU A 118 -12.74 -19.32 -1.17
C LEU A 118 -13.49 -20.51 -1.78
N ASP A 119 -14.78 -20.39 -2.05
CA ASP A 119 -15.57 -21.40 -2.74
C ASP A 119 -15.07 -21.61 -4.16
N ALA A 120 -14.85 -20.53 -4.93
CA ALA A 120 -14.26 -20.62 -6.27
C ALA A 120 -12.83 -21.21 -6.24
N PHE A 121 -12.04 -20.89 -5.21
CA PHE A 121 -10.68 -21.43 -5.05
C PHE A 121 -10.70 -22.92 -4.72
N ALA A 122 -11.67 -23.39 -3.92
CA ALA A 122 -11.79 -24.80 -3.52
C ALA A 122 -12.03 -25.76 -4.70
N GLU A 123 -12.66 -25.27 -5.77
CA GLU A 123 -12.95 -26.04 -6.99
C GLU A 123 -11.77 -26.08 -7.98
N ARG A 124 -10.68 -25.35 -7.71
CA ARG A 124 -9.50 -25.36 -8.59
C ARG A 124 -8.71 -26.67 -8.49
N PRO A 125 -8.11 -27.16 -9.59
CA PRO A 125 -7.21 -28.30 -9.53
C PRO A 125 -5.99 -27.97 -8.65
N ARG A 126 -5.53 -28.95 -7.87
CA ARG A 126 -4.36 -28.82 -7.00
C ARG A 126 -3.09 -29.29 -7.73
N PRO A 127 -1.96 -28.57 -7.61
CA PRO A 127 -1.78 -27.32 -6.87
C PRO A 127 -2.44 -26.13 -7.57
N ALA A 128 -3.06 -25.24 -6.80
CA ALA A 128 -3.68 -24.02 -7.31
C ALA A 128 -2.86 -22.79 -6.96
N ASP A 129 -2.86 -21.77 -7.82
CA ASP A 129 -2.22 -20.49 -7.54
C ASP A 129 -3.10 -19.60 -6.64
N ILE A 130 -2.69 -19.41 -5.38
CA ILE A 130 -3.43 -18.59 -4.42
C ILE A 130 -3.27 -17.08 -4.66
N VAL A 131 -2.26 -16.65 -5.41
CA VAL A 131 -2.14 -15.23 -5.79
C VAL A 131 -3.29 -14.85 -6.70
N ASP A 132 -3.40 -15.52 -7.85
CA ASP A 132 -4.49 -15.30 -8.81
C ASP A 132 -5.86 -15.61 -8.21
N GLY A 133 -6.01 -16.78 -7.57
CA GLY A 133 -7.30 -17.26 -7.12
C GLY A 133 -7.87 -16.57 -5.87
N PHE A 134 -7.05 -15.82 -5.12
CA PHE A 134 -7.50 -15.23 -3.87
C PHE A 134 -6.83 -13.89 -3.55
N ALA A 135 -5.49 -13.85 -3.44
CA ALA A 135 -4.80 -12.67 -2.92
C ALA A 135 -4.91 -11.43 -3.82
N LEU A 136 -4.98 -11.63 -5.14
CA LEU A 136 -5.25 -10.59 -6.12
C LEU A 136 -6.76 -10.33 -6.25
N ALA A 137 -7.56 -11.40 -6.31
CA ALA A 137 -8.99 -11.30 -6.58
C ALA A 137 -9.77 -10.58 -5.48
N LEU A 138 -9.37 -10.73 -4.21
CA LEU A 138 -10.03 -10.11 -3.06
C LEU A 138 -10.04 -8.58 -3.13
N PRO A 139 -8.89 -7.90 -3.08
CA PRO A 139 -8.87 -6.44 -3.02
C PRO A 139 -9.43 -5.78 -4.29
N VAL A 140 -9.28 -6.41 -5.47
CA VAL A 140 -9.97 -5.96 -6.70
C VAL A 140 -11.48 -6.00 -6.51
N SER A 141 -12.02 -7.11 -6.01
CA SER A 141 -13.48 -7.25 -5.82
C SER A 141 -14.02 -6.25 -4.79
N VAL A 142 -13.27 -6.04 -3.69
CA VAL A 142 -13.63 -5.09 -2.64
C VAL A 142 -13.63 -3.65 -3.15
N ILE A 143 -12.56 -3.20 -3.82
CA ILE A 143 -12.47 -1.83 -4.31
C ILE A 143 -13.47 -1.58 -5.45
N CYS A 144 -13.67 -2.55 -6.35
CA CYS A 144 -14.66 -2.41 -7.42
C CYS A 144 -16.07 -2.24 -6.86
N ARG A 145 -16.47 -3.05 -5.88
CA ARG A 145 -17.78 -2.92 -5.24
C ARG A 145 -17.92 -1.58 -4.52
N LEU A 146 -16.92 -1.19 -3.75
CA LEU A 146 -16.92 0.08 -3.01
C LEU A 146 -17.06 1.29 -3.95
N MET A 147 -16.39 1.24 -5.10
CA MET A 147 -16.36 2.33 -6.10
C MET A 147 -17.50 2.25 -7.14
N GLY A 148 -18.36 1.23 -7.09
CA GLY A 148 -19.44 1.04 -8.07
C GLY A 148 -18.96 0.58 -9.46
N LEU A 149 -17.86 -0.16 -9.50
CA LEU A 149 -17.15 -0.60 -10.72
C LEU A 149 -17.29 -2.11 -11.01
N GLU A 150 -18.28 -2.79 -10.44
CA GLU A 150 -18.48 -4.25 -10.62
C GLU A 150 -18.73 -4.65 -12.08
N HIS A 151 -19.21 -3.71 -12.90
CA HIS A 151 -19.46 -3.88 -14.34
C HIS A 151 -18.21 -3.65 -15.21
N VAL A 152 -17.12 -3.15 -14.62
CA VAL A 152 -15.87 -2.85 -15.33
C VAL A 152 -15.02 -4.11 -15.39
N ASP A 153 -14.36 -4.32 -16.52
CA ASP A 153 -13.42 -5.42 -16.68
C ASP A 153 -12.29 -5.32 -15.62
N ARG A 154 -12.19 -6.37 -14.80
CA ARG A 154 -11.19 -6.48 -13.73
C ARG A 154 -9.76 -6.48 -14.28
N ASP A 155 -9.55 -7.02 -15.49
CA ASP A 155 -8.24 -7.06 -16.12
C ASP A 155 -7.78 -5.65 -16.54
N ARG A 156 -8.73 -4.79 -16.94
CA ARG A 156 -8.48 -3.39 -17.25
C ARG A 156 -8.10 -2.59 -16.00
N ILE A 157 -8.82 -2.79 -14.88
CA ILE A 157 -8.49 -2.16 -13.60
C ILE A 157 -7.12 -2.60 -13.10
N ARG A 158 -6.80 -3.90 -13.20
CA ARG A 158 -5.48 -4.45 -12.85
C ARG A 158 -4.39 -3.82 -13.71
N SER A 159 -4.63 -3.70 -15.02
CA SER A 159 -3.68 -3.07 -15.95
C SER A 159 -3.39 -1.63 -15.55
N TRP A 160 -4.42 -0.82 -15.28
CA TRP A 160 -4.21 0.56 -14.84
C TRP A 160 -3.42 0.65 -13.54
N ALA A 161 -3.72 -0.20 -12.55
CA ALA A 161 -2.99 -0.22 -11.29
C ALA A 161 -1.51 -0.62 -11.45
N ASP A 162 -1.22 -1.61 -12.30
CA ASP A 162 0.14 -2.07 -12.58
C ASP A 162 0.99 -1.01 -13.31
N HIS A 163 0.37 -0.18 -14.15
CA HIS A 163 1.06 0.96 -14.78
C HIS A 163 1.18 2.15 -13.82
N ALA A 164 0.17 2.41 -12.99
CA ALA A 164 0.10 3.55 -12.07
C ALA A 164 1.23 3.55 -11.03
N LEU A 165 1.73 2.38 -10.64
CA LEU A 165 2.79 2.22 -9.64
C LEU A 165 4.11 1.69 -10.23
N SER A 166 4.25 1.76 -11.55
CA SER A 166 5.46 1.34 -12.25
C SER A 166 6.64 2.21 -11.80
N GLY A 167 7.72 1.55 -11.40
CA GLY A 167 9.03 2.14 -11.14
C GLY A 167 10.09 1.65 -12.11
N GLY A 168 9.69 1.32 -13.34
CA GLY A 168 10.56 0.79 -14.39
C GLY A 168 10.12 -0.57 -14.94
N ALA A 169 9.02 -1.14 -14.47
CA ALA A 169 8.41 -2.35 -15.08
C ALA A 169 7.86 -2.08 -16.49
N HIS A 170 7.49 -0.84 -16.77
CA HIS A 170 6.90 -0.38 -18.03
C HIS A 170 7.67 0.82 -18.55
N SER A 171 7.64 1.06 -19.87
CA SER A 171 8.22 2.26 -20.46
C SER A 171 7.41 3.51 -20.08
N ALA A 172 8.03 4.68 -20.15
CA ALA A 172 7.34 5.94 -19.87
C ALA A 172 6.12 6.14 -20.80
N GLU A 173 6.23 5.75 -22.06
CA GLU A 173 5.13 5.85 -23.04
C GLU A 173 3.95 4.96 -22.66
N GLN A 174 4.22 3.74 -22.18
CA GLN A 174 3.18 2.81 -21.72
C GLN A 174 2.46 3.35 -20.48
N VAL A 175 3.23 3.88 -19.50
CA VAL A 175 2.66 4.49 -18.28
C VAL A 175 1.79 5.69 -18.63
N ILE A 176 2.28 6.61 -19.48
CA ILE A 176 1.54 7.80 -19.91
C ILE A 176 0.25 7.41 -20.63
N ALA A 177 0.30 6.42 -21.53
CA ALA A 177 -0.87 5.95 -22.26
C ALA A 177 -1.93 5.37 -21.31
N ALA A 178 -1.52 4.50 -20.39
CA ALA A 178 -2.41 3.89 -19.40
C ALA A 178 -3.03 4.94 -18.45
N MET A 179 -2.26 5.92 -17.97
CA MET A 179 -2.77 6.96 -17.09
C MET A 179 -3.72 7.93 -17.80
N ARG A 180 -3.49 8.20 -19.09
CA ARG A 180 -4.43 8.97 -19.92
C ARG A 180 -5.76 8.23 -20.08
N GLU A 181 -5.72 6.95 -20.41
CA GLU A 181 -6.93 6.13 -20.56
C GLU A 181 -7.69 6.05 -19.23
N PHE A 182 -6.97 5.82 -18.13
CA PHE A 182 -7.57 5.69 -16.82
C PHE A 182 -8.19 7.00 -16.33
N GLY A 183 -7.49 8.13 -16.53
CA GLY A 183 -8.01 9.46 -16.21
C GLY A 183 -9.26 9.81 -17.03
N ALA A 184 -9.30 9.45 -18.31
CA ALA A 184 -10.49 9.65 -19.15
C ALA A 184 -11.69 8.82 -18.63
N PHE A 185 -11.45 7.55 -18.30
CA PHE A 185 -12.47 6.70 -17.69
C PHE A 185 -12.99 7.27 -16.35
N ALA A 186 -12.08 7.71 -15.48
CA ALA A 186 -12.46 8.28 -14.19
C ALA A 186 -13.22 9.61 -14.35
N ALA A 187 -12.88 10.44 -15.34
CA ALA A 187 -13.65 11.66 -15.66
C ALA A 187 -15.07 11.33 -16.13
N GLU A 188 -15.23 10.36 -17.04
CA GLU A 188 -16.55 9.91 -17.48
C GLU A 188 -17.38 9.36 -16.31
N LEU A 189 -16.75 8.62 -15.40
CA LEU A 189 -17.39 8.09 -14.20
C LEU A 189 -17.84 9.19 -13.24
N VAL A 190 -16.99 10.20 -12.99
CA VAL A 190 -17.33 11.37 -12.17
C VAL A 190 -18.53 12.11 -12.76
N ASP A 191 -18.51 12.38 -14.07
CA ASP A 191 -19.63 13.03 -14.76
C ASP A 191 -20.91 12.20 -14.79
N GLU A 192 -20.79 10.87 -14.89
CA GLU A 192 -21.93 9.97 -14.77
C GLU A 192 -22.54 10.04 -13.37
N ARG A 193 -21.74 9.90 -12.31
CA ARG A 193 -22.23 9.94 -10.92
C ARG A 193 -22.75 11.32 -10.51
N ARG A 194 -22.25 12.39 -11.10
CA ARG A 194 -22.81 13.74 -10.95
C ARG A 194 -24.23 13.83 -11.50
N ARG A 195 -24.49 13.24 -12.67
CA ARG A 195 -25.82 13.24 -13.33
C ARG A 195 -26.78 12.20 -12.75
N ARG A 196 -26.25 11.05 -12.32
CA ARG A 196 -26.99 9.90 -11.81
C ARG A 196 -26.26 9.33 -10.59
N PRO A 197 -26.42 9.97 -9.41
CA PRO A 197 -25.81 9.47 -8.18
C PRO A 197 -26.32 8.06 -7.85
N GLY A 198 -25.41 7.18 -7.44
CA GLY A 198 -25.70 5.85 -6.93
C GLY A 198 -25.30 5.69 -5.46
N ASP A 199 -25.44 4.48 -4.94
CA ASP A 199 -25.06 4.10 -3.58
C ASP A 199 -23.59 3.62 -3.52
N ASP A 200 -22.68 4.34 -4.19
CA ASP A 200 -21.25 4.03 -4.26
C ASP A 200 -20.38 5.17 -3.73
N LEU A 201 -19.10 4.86 -3.44
CA LEU A 201 -18.16 5.82 -2.88
C LEU A 201 -17.88 6.98 -3.85
N VAL A 202 -17.92 6.75 -5.16
CA VAL A 202 -17.68 7.80 -6.16
C VAL A 202 -18.79 8.84 -6.10
N SER A 203 -20.05 8.42 -6.01
CA SER A 203 -21.21 9.30 -5.86
C SER A 203 -21.11 10.18 -4.61
N ALA A 204 -20.74 9.57 -3.47
CA ALA A 204 -20.53 10.30 -2.22
C ALA A 204 -19.38 11.32 -2.33
N LEU A 205 -18.28 10.92 -2.99
CA LEU A 205 -17.11 11.77 -3.22
C LEU A 205 -17.42 12.95 -4.14
N VAL A 206 -18.12 12.72 -5.26
CA VAL A 206 -18.50 13.79 -6.20
C VAL A 206 -19.40 14.81 -5.51
N SER A 207 -20.44 14.34 -4.80
CA SER A 207 -21.36 15.21 -4.05
C SER A 207 -20.63 16.07 -3.01
N ALA A 208 -19.72 15.45 -2.23
CA ALA A 208 -18.91 16.18 -1.26
C ALA A 208 -17.91 17.14 -1.93
N GLY A 209 -17.33 16.74 -3.06
CA GLY A 209 -16.40 17.51 -3.86
C GLY A 209 -17.03 18.79 -4.41
N ASP A 210 -18.18 18.67 -5.05
CA ASP A 210 -18.96 19.78 -5.59
C ASP A 210 -19.34 20.77 -4.46
N GLY A 211 -19.76 20.25 -3.30
CA GLY A 211 -20.09 21.07 -2.12
C GLY A 211 -18.89 21.80 -1.49
N LEU A 212 -17.68 21.29 -1.67
CA LEU A 212 -16.43 21.88 -1.16
C LEU A 212 -15.66 22.70 -2.21
N GLY A 213 -16.16 22.76 -3.45
CA GLY A 213 -15.50 23.45 -4.56
C GLY A 213 -14.17 22.81 -4.94
N ILE A 214 -14.09 21.48 -4.92
CA ILE A 214 -12.91 20.74 -5.38
C ILE A 214 -12.83 20.77 -6.90
N ASP A 215 -11.62 20.98 -7.44
CA ASP A 215 -11.40 20.99 -8.89
C ASP A 215 -11.65 19.60 -9.51
N GLU A 216 -12.18 19.59 -10.74
CA GLU A 216 -12.49 18.36 -11.47
C GLU A 216 -11.27 17.43 -11.57
N ARG A 217 -10.08 17.98 -11.84
CA ARG A 217 -8.84 17.18 -11.95
C ARG A 217 -8.48 16.51 -10.64
N GLN A 218 -8.71 17.19 -9.52
CA GLN A 218 -8.47 16.65 -8.18
C GLN A 218 -9.46 15.53 -7.84
N LEU A 219 -10.73 15.64 -8.28
CA LEU A 219 -11.72 14.57 -8.11
C LEU A 219 -11.36 13.33 -8.95
N VAL A 220 -11.00 13.54 -10.22
CA VAL A 220 -10.54 12.47 -11.11
C VAL A 220 -9.30 11.79 -10.55
N SER A 221 -8.30 12.57 -10.13
CA SER A 221 -7.07 12.06 -9.49
C SER A 221 -7.38 11.26 -8.22
N LEU A 222 -8.30 11.74 -7.38
CA LEU A 222 -8.71 11.04 -6.17
C LEU A 222 -9.39 9.70 -6.47
N VAL A 223 -10.28 9.65 -7.48
CA VAL A 223 -10.90 8.39 -7.93
C VAL A 223 -9.84 7.40 -8.42
N CYS A 224 -8.91 7.83 -9.28
CA CYS A 224 -7.79 7.00 -9.74
C CYS A 224 -6.94 6.49 -8.56
N GLY A 225 -6.59 7.38 -7.64
CA GLY A 225 -5.80 7.07 -6.44
C GLY A 225 -6.48 6.03 -5.54
N LEU A 226 -7.79 6.14 -5.31
CA LEU A 226 -8.54 5.19 -4.48
C LEU A 226 -8.57 3.78 -5.09
N VAL A 227 -8.81 3.68 -6.40
CA VAL A 227 -8.83 2.40 -7.12
C VAL A 227 -7.47 1.72 -7.05
N VAL A 228 -6.39 2.45 -7.32
CA VAL A 228 -5.03 1.90 -7.33
C VAL A 228 -4.57 1.52 -5.92
N ALA A 229 -4.75 2.43 -4.96
CA ALA A 229 -4.30 2.22 -3.58
C ALA A 229 -5.03 1.07 -2.88
N GLY A 230 -6.34 0.92 -3.13
CA GLY A 230 -7.17 -0.14 -2.55
C GLY A 230 -6.86 -1.54 -3.09
N HIS A 231 -6.30 -1.63 -4.31
CA HIS A 231 -5.98 -2.89 -4.96
C HIS A 231 -4.54 -3.35 -4.72
N GLU A 232 -3.56 -2.59 -5.23
CA GLU A 232 -2.19 -3.09 -5.43
C GLU A 232 -1.47 -3.37 -4.09
N THR A 233 -1.66 -2.49 -3.11
CA THR A 233 -0.99 -2.60 -1.81
C THR A 233 -1.56 -3.73 -0.96
N THR A 234 -2.89 -3.90 -0.94
CA THR A 234 -3.56 -4.96 -0.17
C THR A 234 -3.24 -6.35 -0.74
N MET A 235 -3.25 -6.50 -2.07
CA MET A 235 -2.83 -7.74 -2.72
C MET A 235 -1.39 -8.09 -2.35
N THR A 236 -0.49 -7.11 -2.43
CA THR A 236 0.93 -7.32 -2.12
C THR A 236 1.14 -7.65 -0.65
N ALA A 237 0.41 -6.99 0.26
CA ALA A 237 0.42 -7.31 1.69
C ALA A 237 0.01 -8.77 1.94
N LEU A 238 -1.12 -9.18 1.36
CA LEU A 238 -1.68 -10.52 1.56
C LEU A 238 -0.76 -11.59 0.96
N GLY A 239 -0.29 -11.41 -0.28
CA GLY A 239 0.63 -12.35 -0.93
C GLY A 239 1.92 -12.55 -0.15
N ASN A 240 2.57 -11.47 0.29
CA ASN A 240 3.79 -11.57 1.10
C ASN A 240 3.54 -12.18 2.49
N THR A 241 2.38 -11.88 3.09
CA THR A 241 1.96 -12.47 4.36
C THR A 241 1.79 -13.98 4.23
N LEU A 242 1.19 -14.46 3.13
CA LEU A 242 1.05 -15.89 2.86
C LEU A 242 2.41 -16.57 2.68
N VAL A 243 3.37 -15.92 2.00
CA VAL A 243 4.75 -16.44 1.93
C VAL A 243 5.31 -16.62 3.34
N TYR A 244 5.23 -15.61 4.21
CA TYR A 244 5.76 -15.70 5.57
C TYR A 244 5.07 -16.79 6.41
N LEU A 245 3.74 -16.83 6.40
CA LEU A 245 2.95 -17.80 7.16
C LEU A 245 3.17 -19.24 6.69
N LEU A 246 3.23 -19.48 5.38
CA LEU A 246 3.34 -20.84 4.85
C LEU A 246 4.77 -21.39 4.86
N THR A 247 5.79 -20.54 4.96
CA THR A 247 7.20 -20.97 4.93
C THR A 247 7.90 -20.90 6.28
N GLU A 248 7.56 -19.95 7.15
CA GLU A 248 8.29 -19.70 8.40
C GLU A 248 7.40 -19.67 9.64
N ARG A 249 6.12 -19.31 9.49
CA ARG A 249 5.17 -19.16 10.62
C ARG A 249 3.98 -20.08 10.52
N ARG A 250 4.24 -21.32 10.09
CA ARG A 250 3.19 -22.33 9.90
C ARG A 250 2.52 -22.74 11.21
N ASP A 251 3.22 -22.56 12.34
CA ASP A 251 2.69 -22.70 13.70
C ASP A 251 1.50 -21.78 14.00
N ALA A 252 1.44 -20.61 13.34
CA ALA A 252 0.37 -19.65 13.55
C ALA A 252 -0.94 -20.03 12.84
N TRP A 253 -0.86 -20.87 11.78
CA TRP A 253 -1.98 -21.16 10.89
C TRP A 253 -3.24 -21.70 11.60
N PRO A 254 -3.15 -22.68 12.51
CA PRO A 254 -4.34 -23.19 13.19
C PRO A 254 -5.05 -22.12 14.03
N ARG A 255 -4.29 -21.26 14.73
CA ARG A 255 -4.85 -20.22 15.59
C ARG A 255 -5.54 -19.12 14.79
N LEU A 256 -5.02 -18.77 13.61
CA LEU A 256 -5.70 -17.86 12.67
C LEU A 256 -7.08 -18.39 12.27
N GLY A 257 -7.21 -19.69 12.02
CA GLY A 257 -8.47 -20.32 11.63
C GLY A 257 -9.49 -20.47 12.76
N GLN A 258 -9.03 -20.59 14.01
CA GLN A 258 -9.90 -20.82 15.17
C GLN A 258 -10.54 -19.55 15.73
N ASP A 259 -9.87 -18.39 15.58
CA ASP A 259 -10.27 -17.16 16.25
C ASP A 259 -10.06 -15.93 15.35
N GLN A 260 -11.17 -15.24 15.05
CA GLN A 260 -11.15 -14.03 14.23
C GLN A 260 -10.49 -12.83 14.94
N GLU A 261 -10.57 -12.76 16.27
CA GLU A 261 -9.89 -11.74 17.05
C GLU A 261 -8.38 -11.97 17.00
N ALA A 262 -7.93 -13.22 17.20
CA ALA A 262 -6.53 -13.59 17.04
C ALA A 262 -5.98 -13.27 15.65
N ALA A 263 -6.76 -13.52 14.58
CA ALA A 263 -6.38 -13.12 13.22
C ALA A 263 -6.24 -11.59 13.08
N SER A 264 -7.15 -10.83 13.69
CA SER A 264 -7.08 -9.36 13.70
C SER A 264 -5.83 -8.85 14.44
N THR A 265 -5.46 -9.45 15.57
CA THR A 265 -4.21 -9.15 16.28
C THR A 265 -2.98 -9.51 15.46
N ALA A 266 -2.98 -10.68 14.81
CA ALA A 266 -1.90 -11.13 13.94
C ALA A 266 -1.64 -10.17 12.78
N VAL A 267 -2.68 -9.60 12.19
CA VAL A 267 -2.54 -8.65 11.08
C VAL A 267 -1.67 -7.44 11.46
N GLU A 268 -1.80 -6.87 12.67
CA GLU A 268 -0.95 -5.74 13.07
C GLU A 268 0.53 -6.12 13.12
N GLN A 269 0.84 -7.30 13.65
CA GLN A 269 2.22 -7.80 13.72
C GLN A 269 2.75 -8.15 12.32
N LEU A 270 1.93 -8.80 11.49
CA LEU A 270 2.28 -9.16 10.11
C LEU A 270 2.56 -7.91 9.27
N LEU A 271 1.71 -6.89 9.33
CA LEU A 271 1.93 -5.61 8.63
C LEU A 271 3.22 -4.91 9.11
N ARG A 272 3.60 -5.07 10.37
CA ARG A 272 4.87 -4.53 10.90
C ARG A 272 6.08 -5.28 10.36
N VAL A 273 6.03 -6.61 10.31
CA VAL A 273 7.20 -7.44 9.97
C VAL A 273 7.29 -7.86 8.52
N VAL A 274 6.22 -7.72 7.73
CA VAL A 274 6.20 -8.02 6.30
C VAL A 274 6.13 -6.70 5.52
N PRO A 275 7.28 -6.20 5.01
CA PRO A 275 7.31 -4.94 4.28
C PRO A 275 6.58 -5.02 2.94
N LEU A 276 5.95 -3.91 2.54
CA LEU A 276 5.35 -3.75 1.21
C LEU A 276 6.36 -3.46 0.10
N SER A 277 7.45 -2.77 0.44
CA SER A 277 8.47 -2.30 -0.50
C SER A 277 9.87 -2.63 -0.01
N GLU A 278 10.78 -2.93 -0.95
CA GLU A 278 12.21 -3.09 -0.69
C GLU A 278 12.93 -1.75 -0.49
N ALA A 279 12.23 -0.62 -0.67
CA ALA A 279 12.80 0.71 -0.55
C ALA A 279 13.97 0.98 -1.53
N ARG A 280 13.98 0.26 -2.69
CA ARG A 280 14.99 0.44 -3.75
C ARG A 280 14.74 1.67 -4.62
N LEU A 281 13.46 1.89 -4.99
CA LEU A 281 13.06 3.01 -5.83
C LEU A 281 12.99 4.31 -5.02
N LEU A 282 12.27 4.25 -3.90
CA LEU A 282 12.20 5.32 -2.91
C LEU A 282 12.60 4.72 -1.55
N PRO A 283 13.55 5.33 -0.81
CA PRO A 283 14.03 4.80 0.45
C PRO A 283 13.05 5.01 1.62
N GLY A 284 11.79 5.37 1.36
CA GLY A 284 10.80 5.69 2.37
C GLY A 284 9.68 6.58 1.85
N LEU A 285 8.80 7.03 2.75
CA LEU A 285 7.80 8.04 2.39
C LEU A 285 8.50 9.40 2.25
N ILE A 286 8.40 10.01 1.07
CA ILE A 286 9.13 11.23 0.76
C ILE A 286 8.38 12.46 1.28
N ARG A 287 9.15 13.41 1.82
CA ARG A 287 8.79 14.78 2.19
C ARG A 287 9.87 15.73 1.70
N ARG A 288 9.58 17.03 1.71
CA ARG A 288 10.58 18.08 1.58
C ARG A 288 10.49 19.04 2.76
N ALA A 289 11.63 19.40 3.32
CA ALA A 289 11.71 20.37 4.39
C ALA A 289 11.47 21.78 3.82
N VAL A 290 10.50 22.53 4.34
CA VAL A 290 10.24 23.92 3.89
C VAL A 290 11.01 24.97 4.71
N GLU A 291 11.57 24.55 5.85
CA GLU A 291 12.47 25.35 6.68
C GLU A 291 13.58 24.47 7.29
N ASP A 292 14.57 25.09 7.93
CA ASP A 292 15.61 24.37 8.66
C ASP A 292 15.01 23.66 9.90
N VAL A 293 15.21 22.35 10.03
CA VAL A 293 14.69 21.54 11.15
C VAL A 293 15.75 20.58 11.67
N GLU A 294 15.85 20.42 12.99
CA GLU A 294 16.69 19.41 13.61
C GLU A 294 15.93 18.10 13.84
N ILE A 295 16.46 16.98 13.34
CA ILE A 295 15.93 15.63 13.50
C ILE A 295 17.03 14.73 14.05
N GLY A 296 16.82 14.12 15.22
CA GLY A 296 17.80 13.19 15.81
C GLY A 296 19.21 13.78 15.97
N GLY A 297 19.32 15.08 16.28
CA GLY A 297 20.59 15.81 16.39
C GLY A 297 21.24 16.21 15.05
N VAL A 298 20.57 15.99 13.92
CA VAL A 298 21.04 16.37 12.58
C VAL A 298 20.21 17.53 12.05
N LYS A 299 20.90 18.59 11.62
CA LYS A 299 20.26 19.73 10.96
C LYS A 299 19.90 19.40 9.52
N ILE A 300 18.61 19.40 9.21
CA ILE A 300 18.05 19.26 7.87
C ILE A 300 17.75 20.65 7.34
N HIS A 301 18.39 21.03 6.22
CA HIS A 301 18.21 22.35 5.65
C HIS A 301 16.93 22.48 4.83
N ALA A 302 16.36 23.68 4.78
CA ALA A 302 15.24 24.01 3.89
C ALA A 302 15.54 23.58 2.45
N GLY A 303 14.51 23.07 1.76
CA GLY A 303 14.59 22.53 0.41
C GLY A 303 15.07 21.07 0.33
N SER A 304 15.59 20.49 1.42
CA SER A 304 16.09 19.11 1.42
C SER A 304 14.98 18.09 1.27
N VAL A 305 15.22 17.05 0.47
CA VAL A 305 14.36 15.87 0.39
C VAL A 305 14.64 14.95 1.57
N VAL A 306 13.58 14.46 2.20
CA VAL A 306 13.62 13.55 3.35
C VAL A 306 12.78 12.31 3.04
N ALA A 307 13.34 11.13 3.27
CA ALA A 307 12.65 9.86 3.19
C ALA A 307 12.55 9.24 4.59
N VAL A 308 11.33 8.99 5.05
CA VAL A 308 11.10 8.23 6.28
C VAL A 308 10.99 6.73 6.00
N GLN A 309 11.94 5.96 6.50
CA GLN A 309 12.07 4.53 6.26
C GLN A 309 11.20 3.76 7.27
N THR A 310 9.94 3.52 6.92
CA THR A 310 8.96 2.91 7.84
C THR A 310 9.28 1.46 8.21
N ASN A 311 10.05 0.72 7.40
CA ASN A 311 10.38 -0.69 7.65
C ASN A 311 11.44 -0.87 8.77
N SER A 312 12.40 0.05 8.85
CA SER A 312 13.44 0.19 9.86
C SER A 312 12.78 0.67 11.15
N ALA A 313 11.94 1.70 11.07
CA ALA A 313 11.18 2.18 12.23
C ALA A 313 10.24 1.11 12.80
N SER A 314 9.70 0.22 11.96
CA SER A 314 8.88 -0.93 12.38
C SER A 314 9.68 -2.04 13.09
N ARG A 315 11.01 -1.94 13.08
CA ARG A 315 11.99 -2.85 13.71
C ARG A 315 12.89 -2.12 14.71
N ASP A 316 12.53 -0.90 15.09
CA ASP A 316 13.32 -0.11 16.03
C ASP A 316 13.44 -0.83 17.38
N PRO A 317 14.64 -1.25 17.81
CA PRO A 317 14.82 -2.00 19.05
C PRO A 317 14.46 -1.19 20.30
N GLU A 318 14.43 0.14 20.21
CA GLU A 318 13.96 1.00 21.31
C GLU A 318 12.43 0.92 21.51
N VAL A 319 11.68 0.47 20.50
CA VAL A 319 10.20 0.41 20.50
C VAL A 319 9.69 -1.02 20.42
N PHE A 320 10.29 -1.84 19.58
CA PHE A 320 9.90 -3.21 19.30
C PHE A 320 11.04 -4.15 19.68
N PRO A 321 10.85 -5.07 20.64
CA PRO A 321 11.89 -6.01 21.03
C PRO A 321 12.46 -6.78 19.83
N PRO A 322 13.79 -6.99 19.78
CA PRO A 322 14.41 -7.75 18.71
C PRO A 322 13.99 -9.23 18.76
N GLY A 323 13.95 -9.87 17.59
CA GLY A 323 13.60 -11.29 17.44
C GLY A 323 12.32 -11.52 16.61
N PRO A 324 11.90 -12.78 16.45
CA PRO A 324 10.67 -13.10 15.75
C PRO A 324 9.45 -12.53 16.50
N PRO A 325 8.47 -11.93 15.80
CA PRO A 325 7.30 -11.36 16.47
C PRO A 325 6.42 -12.47 17.05
N ASP A 326 5.91 -12.28 18.26
CA ASP A 326 4.69 -12.97 18.65
C ASP A 326 3.52 -12.32 17.89
N LEU A 327 2.96 -13.05 16.93
CA LEU A 327 1.88 -12.55 16.09
C LEU A 327 0.61 -12.28 16.89
N PHE A 328 0.41 -12.97 18.02
CA PHE A 328 -0.86 -12.88 18.76
C PHE A 328 -0.80 -11.98 19.99
N THR A 329 0.29 -11.20 20.11
CA THR A 329 0.42 -10.14 21.10
C THR A 329 0.16 -8.79 20.42
N PRO A 330 -0.70 -7.92 20.97
CA PRO A 330 -0.91 -6.58 20.45
C PRO A 330 0.39 -5.76 20.40
N LEU A 331 0.47 -4.81 19.46
CA LEU A 331 1.60 -3.87 19.43
C LEU A 331 1.63 -3.01 20.70
N THR A 332 2.79 -2.92 21.33
CA THR A 332 3.03 -2.11 22.53
C THR A 332 3.16 -0.61 22.23
N SER A 333 3.27 -0.25 20.94
CA SER A 333 3.42 1.12 20.47
C SER A 333 2.80 1.28 19.08
N PRO A 334 2.35 2.49 18.70
CA PRO A 334 1.76 2.73 17.39
C PRO A 334 2.70 2.34 16.25
N GLY A 335 2.25 1.49 15.33
CA GLY A 335 2.98 1.21 14.09
C GLY A 335 3.06 2.43 13.17
N VAL A 336 4.01 2.40 12.24
CA VAL A 336 4.21 3.47 11.23
C VAL A 336 4.10 2.97 9.79
N VAL A 337 3.69 1.71 9.58
CA VAL A 337 3.54 1.11 8.24
C VAL A 337 2.51 1.86 7.38
N PHE A 338 1.50 2.46 8.00
CA PHE A 338 0.48 3.28 7.35
C PHE A 338 0.81 4.78 7.38
N GLY A 339 2.05 5.15 7.71
CA GLY A 339 2.44 6.53 7.98
C GLY A 339 1.87 7.05 9.30
N ALA A 340 1.89 8.38 9.46
CA ALA A 340 1.40 9.10 10.62
C ALA A 340 1.02 10.53 10.22
N GLY A 341 0.37 11.26 11.12
CA GLY A 341 0.01 12.66 10.89
C GLY A 341 -1.10 12.85 9.84
N PRO A 342 -1.15 14.04 9.20
CA PRO A 342 -2.20 14.38 8.23
C PRO A 342 -2.31 13.38 7.07
N HIS A 343 -1.17 12.82 6.66
CA HIS A 343 -1.03 11.88 5.55
C HIS A 343 -1.14 10.41 5.96
N HIS A 344 -1.63 10.11 7.18
CA HIS A 344 -1.92 8.73 7.58
C HIS A 344 -2.84 8.06 6.54
N CYS A 345 -2.51 6.82 6.17
CA CYS A 345 -3.20 6.08 5.13
C CYS A 345 -4.72 6.10 5.35
N LEU A 346 -5.45 6.50 4.30
CA LEU A 346 -6.92 6.56 4.31
C LEU A 346 -7.52 5.16 4.45
N GLY A 347 -7.02 4.19 3.68
CA GLY A 347 -7.49 2.82 3.64
C GLY A 347 -7.01 1.93 4.79
N ALA A 348 -6.34 2.48 5.81
CA ALA A 348 -5.67 1.70 6.85
C ALA A 348 -6.62 0.76 7.62
N TRP A 349 -7.87 1.17 7.85
CA TRP A 349 -8.89 0.34 8.50
C TRP A 349 -9.46 -0.72 7.57
N LEU A 350 -9.64 -0.40 6.28
CA LEU A 350 -10.11 -1.34 5.28
C LEU A 350 -9.09 -2.46 5.04
N ALA A 351 -7.82 -2.11 4.86
CA ALA A 351 -6.74 -3.08 4.70
C ALA A 351 -6.66 -4.08 5.88
N ARG A 352 -6.82 -3.58 7.12
CA ARG A 352 -6.89 -4.43 8.32
C ARG A 352 -8.09 -5.37 8.31
N LEU A 353 -9.26 -4.85 7.93
CA LEU A 353 -10.48 -5.62 7.84
C LEU A 353 -10.33 -6.74 6.79
N GLU A 354 -9.86 -6.41 5.59
CA GLU A 354 -9.66 -7.36 4.51
C GLU A 354 -8.67 -8.45 4.91
N LEU A 355 -7.46 -8.09 5.37
CA LEU A 355 -6.45 -9.05 5.79
C LEU A 355 -6.94 -9.92 6.96
N GLY A 356 -7.64 -9.33 7.93
CA GLY A 356 -8.13 -10.06 9.10
C GLY A 356 -9.18 -11.12 8.73
N ILE A 357 -10.15 -10.75 7.90
CA ILE A 357 -11.16 -11.69 7.42
C ILE A 357 -10.53 -12.73 6.49
N ALA A 358 -9.69 -12.30 5.55
CA ALA A 358 -9.05 -13.17 4.57
C ALA A 358 -8.21 -14.26 5.24
N LEU A 359 -7.31 -13.89 6.15
CA LEU A 359 -6.44 -14.84 6.85
C LEU A 359 -7.23 -15.78 7.75
N HIS A 360 -8.22 -15.27 8.47
CA HIS A 360 -9.08 -16.09 9.31
C HIS A 360 -9.84 -17.14 8.50
N ARG A 361 -10.57 -16.71 7.47
CA ARG A 361 -11.43 -17.59 6.68
C ARG A 361 -10.63 -18.57 5.84
N LEU A 362 -9.53 -18.12 5.25
CA LEU A 362 -8.64 -19.00 4.49
C LEU A 362 -8.06 -20.12 5.38
N ALA A 363 -7.58 -19.77 6.58
CA ALA A 363 -7.04 -20.76 7.51
C ALA A 363 -8.11 -21.69 8.09
N ALA A 364 -9.32 -21.18 8.36
CA ALA A 364 -10.46 -21.97 8.82
C ALA A 364 -10.94 -22.97 7.76
N ARG A 365 -11.02 -22.53 6.50
CA ARG A 365 -11.49 -23.35 5.36
C ARG A 365 -10.45 -24.39 4.94
N PHE A 366 -9.17 -24.04 4.96
CA PHE A 366 -8.06 -24.89 4.54
C PHE A 366 -7.04 -25.08 5.69
N PRO A 367 -7.38 -25.86 6.73
CA PRO A 367 -6.51 -26.06 7.90
C PRO A 367 -5.19 -26.76 7.54
N HIS A 368 -5.15 -27.49 6.42
CA HIS A 368 -3.98 -28.20 5.91
C HIS A 368 -3.32 -27.52 4.70
N LEU A 369 -3.66 -26.25 4.42
CA LEU A 369 -3.02 -25.47 3.37
C LEU A 369 -1.48 -25.54 3.53
N ARG A 370 -0.79 -25.83 2.43
CA ARG A 370 0.67 -25.98 2.37
C ARG A 370 1.22 -25.36 1.09
N ALA A 371 2.41 -24.80 1.20
CA ALA A 371 3.16 -24.30 0.06
C ALA A 371 3.65 -25.46 -0.81
N GLU A 372 3.46 -25.33 -2.13
CA GLU A 372 4.08 -26.19 -3.16
C GLU A 372 5.21 -25.42 -3.87
N PHE A 373 5.82 -24.48 -3.14
CA PHE A 373 6.95 -23.65 -3.57
C PHE A 373 8.00 -23.57 -2.47
N LYS A 374 9.23 -23.19 -2.84
CA LYS A 374 10.30 -22.83 -1.91
C LYS A 374 10.49 -21.32 -1.93
N ALA A 375 10.84 -20.74 -0.79
CA ALA A 375 11.06 -19.29 -0.64
C ALA A 375 12.10 -18.74 -1.64
N GLU A 376 13.09 -19.55 -1.98
CA GLU A 376 14.21 -19.23 -2.87
C GLU A 376 13.85 -19.29 -4.35
N THR A 377 12.71 -19.91 -4.70
CA THR A 377 12.26 -20.13 -6.09
C THR A 377 10.99 -19.36 -6.42
N ILE A 378 10.55 -18.43 -5.55
CA ILE A 378 9.40 -17.59 -5.83
C ILE A 378 9.73 -16.66 -6.99
N ASP A 379 8.85 -16.63 -7.99
CA ASP A 379 8.85 -15.62 -9.03
C ASP A 379 8.19 -14.34 -8.48
N TRP A 380 8.88 -13.21 -8.58
CA TRP A 380 8.47 -11.93 -7.99
C TRP A 380 8.04 -10.95 -9.07
N ARG A 381 7.08 -10.08 -8.73
CA ARG A 381 6.80 -8.89 -9.55
C ARG A 381 7.90 -7.86 -9.30
N GLU A 382 8.66 -7.54 -10.34
CA GLU A 382 9.76 -6.58 -10.30
C GLU A 382 9.40 -5.26 -10.99
N GLY A 383 10.19 -4.21 -10.74
CA GLY A 383 10.01 -2.90 -11.39
C GLY A 383 8.78 -2.12 -10.90
N GLN A 384 8.17 -2.54 -9.79
CA GLN A 384 7.02 -1.90 -9.15
C GLN A 384 7.45 -1.24 -7.82
N LEU A 385 6.70 -0.23 -7.36
CA LEU A 385 6.95 0.42 -6.06
C LEU A 385 6.78 -0.54 -4.86
N THR A 386 5.86 -1.48 -4.99
CA THR A 386 5.66 -2.61 -4.07
C THR A 386 6.16 -3.90 -4.72
N ARG A 387 6.59 -4.88 -3.91
CA ARG A 387 7.01 -6.18 -4.44
C ARG A 387 6.18 -7.29 -3.83
N GLY A 388 5.50 -8.05 -4.67
CA GLY A 388 4.73 -9.22 -4.30
C GLY A 388 5.08 -10.44 -5.16
N PRO A 389 4.71 -11.66 -4.73
CA PRO A 389 4.89 -12.86 -5.53
C PRO A 389 3.98 -12.83 -6.76
N ARG A 390 4.46 -13.31 -7.91
CA ARG A 390 3.65 -13.43 -9.13
C ARG A 390 2.70 -14.62 -9.06
N ARG A 391 3.17 -15.74 -8.48
CA ARG A 391 2.40 -16.98 -8.28
C ARG A 391 2.82 -17.66 -6.99
N LEU A 392 1.87 -18.29 -6.31
CA LEU A 392 2.11 -19.12 -5.14
C LEU A 392 1.29 -20.42 -5.25
N PRO A 393 1.86 -21.50 -5.83
CA PRO A 393 1.21 -22.80 -5.89
C PRO A 393 1.00 -23.36 -4.47
N VAL A 394 -0.24 -23.75 -4.15
CA VAL A 394 -0.59 -24.35 -2.86
C VAL A 394 -1.50 -25.56 -3.04
N SER A 395 -1.49 -26.43 -2.03
CA SER A 395 -2.42 -27.55 -1.87
C SER A 395 -3.07 -27.48 -0.49
N TRP A 396 -4.26 -28.03 -0.33
CA TRP A 396 -4.97 -28.16 0.95
C TRP A 396 -5.48 -29.57 1.18
#